data_AF-A0A0L0N514-F1
#
_entry.id   AF-A0A0L0N514-F1
#
_cell.length_a   1.000
_cell.length_b   1.000
_cell.length_c   1.000
_cell.angle_alpha   90.00
_cell.angle_beta   90.00
_cell.angle_gamma   90.00
#
_symmetry.space_group_name_H-M   'P 1'
#
loop_
_entity.id
_entity.type
_entity.pdbx_description
1 polymer ?
#
loop_
_entity_poly.entity_id
_entity_poly.type
_entity_poly.pdbx_seq_one_letter_code
_entity_poly.pdbx_strand_id
1 'polypeptide(L)'
;MDQIIERVEHDIASPAPRLHSTKDQDWQSRAARLMQLPLDYKCERWKNKVKRLKVLPLRGSSWVSSSLVAVYYPRVGLTCLDIPVDLYLNVVDPAAIANAGRKKLFDLVGVQTAFFPFIRDRILRKYQENLPISPSMAANHLRFMYLTQHLAQTPYGYESLRIFSQHEKLENWKEVDFYLRDGDPYGALNLLQLTPSGSGPGAGAPGFDVLFVNDAYFEDIPSSSSGDYLSWKEWLHEFFHVRRHLMLIDVNEWQRSDICDYVAEYRPERFLGLLQAVWELERKRVPPEKIQAIVEEFTRIEVLCEGDKKNFLAGTYRPTTELKAICGRFLLDDEWFPWLQLESPHIHDRFPREWNALGEAFGLGSKGSDVHFFLRILMSIVKANEWGESIAAPERVCELYKCIQGSPRVQQPRRILHAKTCAFIYIPEGKTSKAKWAKPHECVWEAPTELATKYPLESSYTRKFRQFERDRPYLADFFTTTLNIPNCDWTLIVREIEEFKSSDCTDFDRISKLYKFLADMCLIAKVEDELKEIFENNELICGFANGSP
;
A
#
# COMPACT_ATOMS: atom_id res chain seq x y z
N MET A 1 21.07 35.58 67.69
CA MET A 1 20.85 35.47 66.23
C MET A 1 22.16 35.48 65.45
N ASP A 2 23.00 36.52 65.59
CA ASP A 2 24.27 36.59 64.85
C ASP A 2 25.20 35.39 65.13
N GLN A 3 25.32 34.95 66.39
CA GLN A 3 26.08 33.73 66.73
C GLN A 3 25.62 32.45 66.01
N ILE A 4 24.33 32.33 65.68
CA ILE A 4 23.81 31.17 64.94
C ILE A 4 24.30 31.23 63.49
N ILE A 5 24.21 32.41 62.89
CA ILE A 5 24.61 32.64 61.49
C ILE A 5 26.13 32.47 61.35
N GLU A 6 26.92 33.06 62.25
CA GLU A 6 28.38 32.96 62.26
C GLU A 6 28.87 31.51 62.39
N ARG A 7 28.19 30.69 63.21
CA ARG A 7 28.51 29.25 63.33
C ARG A 7 28.24 28.47 62.06
N VAL A 8 27.15 28.78 61.35
CA VAL A 8 26.84 28.14 60.06
C VAL A 8 27.80 28.62 58.97
N GLU A 9 28.14 29.91 58.95
CA GLU A 9 29.17 30.46 58.04
C GLU A 9 30.53 29.78 58.26
N HIS A 10 30.92 29.59 59.53
CA HIS A 10 32.16 28.90 59.88
C HIS A 10 32.16 27.43 59.45
N ASP A 11 31.05 26.69 59.65
CA ASP A 11 30.93 25.30 59.18
C ASP A 11 31.01 25.21 57.65
N ILE A 12 30.27 26.08 56.93
CA ILE A 12 30.26 26.11 55.46
C ILE A 12 31.65 26.47 54.88
N ALA A 13 32.43 27.29 55.58
CA ALA A 13 33.79 27.66 55.16
C ALA A 13 34.85 26.57 55.44
N SER A 14 34.51 25.54 56.22
CA SER A 14 35.41 24.41 56.51
C SER A 14 35.68 23.57 55.25
N PRO A 15 36.86 22.92 55.13
CA PRO A 15 37.14 22.01 54.02
C PRO A 15 36.16 20.83 53.88
N ALA A 16 35.52 20.43 54.98
CA ALA A 16 34.50 19.39 55.02
C ALA A 16 33.31 19.85 55.88
N PRO A 17 32.41 20.71 55.36
CA PRO A 17 31.29 21.23 56.11
C PRO A 17 30.42 20.08 56.62
N ARG A 18 30.13 20.06 57.93
CA ARG A 18 29.27 19.03 58.49
C ARG A 18 27.87 19.14 57.90
N LEU A 19 27.41 20.36 57.63
CA LEU A 19 26.13 20.63 56.96
C LEU A 19 26.01 19.94 55.60
N HIS A 20 27.10 19.87 54.84
CA HIS A 20 27.13 19.30 53.48
C HIS A 20 27.39 17.80 53.45
N SER A 21 28.07 17.26 54.47
CA SER A 21 28.55 15.87 54.49
C SER A 21 27.70 14.92 55.33
N THR A 22 26.98 15.41 56.35
CA THR A 22 26.24 14.52 57.26
C THR A 22 24.92 14.00 56.68
N LYS A 23 24.70 12.69 56.85
CA LYS A 23 23.44 12.00 56.51
C LYS A 23 22.48 11.86 57.70
N ASP A 24 22.88 12.35 58.88
CA ASP A 24 22.07 12.31 60.10
C ASP A 24 20.85 13.24 59.98
N GLN A 25 19.66 12.65 59.88
CA GLN A 25 18.40 13.35 59.69
C GLN A 25 17.98 14.15 60.94
N ASP A 26 18.30 13.70 62.14
CA ASP A 26 17.99 14.43 63.37
C ASP A 26 18.88 15.68 63.46
N TRP A 27 20.18 15.52 63.21
CA TRP A 27 21.11 16.65 63.14
C TRP A 27 20.68 17.68 62.09
N GLN A 28 20.35 17.23 60.88
CA GLN A 28 19.90 18.13 59.79
C GLN A 28 18.62 18.88 60.17
N SER A 29 17.69 18.22 60.88
CA SER A 29 16.45 18.84 61.35
C SER A 29 16.72 19.91 62.42
N ARG A 30 17.62 19.65 63.37
CA ARG A 30 18.00 20.61 64.42
C ARG A 30 18.73 21.81 63.84
N ALA A 31 19.69 21.56 62.93
CA ALA A 31 20.40 22.62 62.21
C ALA A 31 19.42 23.50 61.41
N ALA A 32 18.49 22.89 60.69
CA ALA A 32 17.44 23.61 59.98
C ALA A 32 16.59 24.47 60.92
N ARG A 33 16.14 23.92 62.06
CA ARG A 33 15.34 24.66 63.06
C ARG A 33 16.07 25.86 63.63
N LEU A 34 17.38 25.75 63.90
CA LEU A 34 18.18 26.88 64.36
C LEU A 34 18.27 28.00 63.30
N MET A 35 18.40 27.63 62.02
CA MET A 35 18.41 28.57 60.90
C MET A 35 17.04 29.19 60.59
N GLN A 36 15.94 28.61 61.07
CA GLN A 36 14.60 29.19 60.97
C GLN A 36 14.41 30.38 61.95
N LEU A 37 15.07 30.37 63.12
CA LEU A 37 14.89 31.42 64.14
C LEU A 37 15.17 32.83 63.59
N PRO A 38 16.30 33.11 62.88
CA PRO A 38 16.54 34.43 62.32
C PRO A 38 15.61 34.80 61.15
N LEU A 39 14.96 33.81 60.51
CA LEU A 39 14.03 34.01 59.40
C LEU A 39 12.62 34.39 59.88
N ASP A 40 12.19 33.84 61.02
CA ASP A 40 10.89 34.13 61.63
C ASP A 40 10.85 35.51 62.34
N TYR A 41 12.02 36.10 62.59
CA TYR A 41 12.12 37.40 63.24
C TYR A 41 11.88 38.55 62.25
N LYS A 42 11.29 39.68 62.71
CA LYS A 42 10.99 40.85 61.85
C LYS A 42 12.21 41.64 61.34
N CYS A 43 13.43 41.16 61.56
CA CYS A 43 14.66 41.85 61.16
C CYS A 43 15.15 41.39 59.79
N GLU A 44 14.98 42.23 58.77
CA GLU A 44 15.40 41.95 57.39
C GLU A 44 16.91 41.71 57.26
N ARG A 45 17.74 42.32 58.13
CA ARG A 45 19.20 42.09 58.14
C ARG A 45 19.53 40.62 58.36
N TRP A 46 18.89 39.96 59.31
CA TRP A 46 19.13 38.56 59.63
C TRP A 46 18.57 37.62 58.57
N LYS A 47 17.36 37.91 58.05
CA LYS A 47 16.80 37.17 56.91
C LYS A 47 17.74 37.18 55.71
N ASN A 48 18.26 38.35 55.35
CA ASN A 48 19.18 38.51 54.23
C ASN A 48 20.52 37.80 54.46
N LYS A 49 21.02 37.78 55.71
CA LYS A 49 22.22 36.99 56.05
C LYS A 49 21.98 35.49 55.84
N VAL A 50 20.87 34.94 56.35
CA VAL A 50 20.56 33.50 56.20
C VAL A 50 20.34 33.13 54.73
N LYS A 51 19.64 33.96 53.95
CA LYS A 51 19.41 33.73 52.51
C LYS A 51 20.72 33.69 51.70
N ARG A 52 21.78 34.36 52.15
CA ARG A 52 23.12 34.34 51.52
C ARG A 52 23.92 33.06 51.76
N LEU A 53 23.52 32.23 52.71
CA LEU A 53 24.24 31.00 53.04
C LEU A 53 24.01 29.93 51.96
N LYS A 54 25.06 29.14 51.67
CA LYS A 54 25.00 28.00 50.74
C LYS A 54 24.40 26.76 51.42
N VAL A 55 23.10 26.83 51.73
CA VAL A 55 22.36 25.84 52.54
C VAL A 55 21.40 24.97 51.71
N LEU A 56 21.27 25.23 50.41
CA LEU A 56 20.36 24.51 49.51
C LEU A 56 21.14 23.47 48.70
N PRO A 57 20.97 22.16 48.95
CA PRO A 57 21.56 21.12 48.10
C PRO A 57 20.77 21.01 46.79
N LEU A 58 21.49 20.92 45.68
CA LEU A 58 20.91 20.66 44.36
C LEU A 58 21.06 19.18 43.99
N ARG A 59 20.26 18.71 43.02
CA ARG A 59 20.32 17.36 42.45
C ARG A 59 21.73 16.93 41.95
N GLY A 60 22.61 17.89 41.63
CA GLY A 60 24.00 17.66 41.21
C GLY A 60 25.05 17.71 42.34
N SER A 61 24.64 17.51 43.60
CA SER A 61 25.51 17.54 44.80
C SER A 61 26.19 18.89 45.11
N SER A 62 25.90 19.94 44.34
CA SER A 62 26.33 21.31 44.63
C SER A 62 25.41 22.01 45.63
N TRP A 63 25.94 22.95 46.42
CA TRP A 63 25.17 23.74 47.38
C TRP A 63 25.13 25.22 46.98
N VAL A 64 23.93 25.80 46.98
CA VAL A 64 23.70 27.18 46.51
C VAL A 64 22.96 28.03 47.55
N SER A 65 22.97 29.34 47.31
CA SER A 65 22.22 30.34 48.06
C SER A 65 21.05 30.83 47.21
N SER A 66 19.86 30.94 47.82
CA SER A 66 18.67 31.49 47.15
C SER A 66 18.75 33.00 46.89
N SER A 67 19.69 33.71 47.49
CA SER A 67 19.90 35.14 47.25
C SER A 67 20.67 35.44 45.96
N LEU A 68 21.41 34.46 45.43
CA LEU A 68 22.25 34.62 44.24
C LEU A 68 21.59 34.05 42.99
N VAL A 69 20.83 32.96 43.14
CA VAL A 69 20.21 32.24 42.03
C VAL A 69 18.79 31.83 42.39
N ALA A 70 17.90 31.77 41.39
CA ALA A 70 16.59 31.16 41.58
C ALA A 70 16.75 29.64 41.79
N VAL A 71 16.05 29.11 42.79
CA VAL A 71 16.08 27.68 43.16
C VAL A 71 14.65 27.17 43.20
N TYR A 72 14.43 25.99 42.60
CA TYR A 72 13.11 25.39 42.43
C TYR A 72 12.98 24.06 43.19
N TYR A 73 11.77 23.78 43.65
CA TYR A 73 11.41 22.44 44.11
C TYR A 73 11.36 21.44 42.95
N PRO A 74 11.68 20.15 43.21
CA PRO A 74 11.56 19.05 42.27
C PRO A 74 10.27 18.97 41.48
N ARG A 75 9.14 19.14 42.18
CA ARG A 75 7.79 18.92 41.63
C ARG A 75 7.23 20.20 41.02
N VAL A 76 6.65 20.06 39.84
CA VAL A 76 6.03 21.17 39.10
C VAL A 76 4.62 21.41 39.62
N GLY A 77 4.40 22.58 40.23
CA GLY A 77 3.07 23.11 40.58
C GLY A 77 2.06 22.10 41.11
N LEU A 78 0.82 22.21 40.61
CA LEU A 78 -0.29 21.30 40.92
C LEU A 78 -0.22 19.97 40.15
N THR A 79 0.93 19.64 39.55
CA THR A 79 1.10 18.41 38.77
C THR A 79 1.85 17.35 39.61
N CYS A 80 1.73 16.09 39.21
CA CYS A 80 2.53 15.00 39.76
C CYS A 80 3.94 14.89 39.13
N LEU A 81 4.31 15.81 38.23
CA LEU A 81 5.51 15.72 37.41
C LEU A 81 6.71 16.40 38.07
N ASP A 82 7.89 15.84 37.84
CA ASP A 82 9.16 16.45 38.24
C ASP A 82 9.76 17.30 37.12
N ILE A 83 10.53 18.33 37.49
CA ILE A 83 11.30 19.15 36.56
C ILE A 83 12.35 18.27 35.86
N PRO A 84 12.42 18.23 34.51
CA PRO A 84 13.48 17.53 33.80
C PRO A 84 14.87 18.03 34.18
N VAL A 85 15.81 17.10 34.36
CA VAL A 85 17.14 17.37 34.96
C VAL A 85 18.05 18.23 34.10
N ASP A 86 17.80 18.27 32.79
CA ASP A 86 18.68 18.84 31.77
C ASP A 86 18.25 20.25 31.30
N LEU A 87 17.31 20.88 32.01
CA LEU A 87 16.84 22.25 31.73
C LEU A 87 17.73 23.35 32.35
N TYR A 88 18.90 22.99 32.89
CA TYR A 88 19.84 23.90 33.55
C TYR A 88 19.20 24.76 34.65
N LEU A 89 18.20 24.21 35.35
CA LEU A 89 17.54 24.84 36.49
C LEU A 89 18.17 24.37 37.80
N ASN A 90 18.30 25.26 38.78
CA ASN A 90 18.74 24.88 40.12
C ASN A 90 17.59 24.20 40.85
N VAL A 91 17.55 22.86 40.83
CA VAL A 91 16.50 22.07 41.48
C VAL A 91 17.03 21.44 42.76
N VAL A 92 16.31 21.63 43.86
CA VAL A 92 16.67 21.05 45.17
C VAL A 92 16.72 19.53 45.10
N ASP A 93 17.66 18.91 45.80
CA ASP A 93 17.72 17.45 45.94
C ASP A 93 16.42 16.88 46.58
N PRO A 94 15.70 15.96 45.90
CA PRO A 94 14.54 15.27 46.46
C PRO A 94 14.77 14.62 47.83
N ALA A 95 15.97 14.10 48.10
CA ALA A 95 16.28 13.52 49.40
C ALA A 95 16.33 14.57 50.52
N ALA A 96 16.69 15.81 50.20
CA ALA A 96 16.76 16.91 51.16
C ALA A 96 15.38 17.40 51.59
N ILE A 97 14.40 17.36 50.68
CA ILE A 97 13.01 17.78 50.97
C ILE A 97 12.19 16.72 51.72
N ALA A 98 12.64 15.45 51.73
CA ALA A 98 12.03 14.39 52.52
C ALA A 98 12.11 14.68 54.04
N ASN A 99 13.08 15.49 54.45
CA ASN A 99 13.19 15.99 55.81
C ASN A 99 12.30 17.23 56.02
N ALA A 100 11.26 17.10 56.85
CA ALA A 100 10.30 18.19 57.11
C ALA A 100 10.94 19.46 57.69
N GLY A 101 11.98 19.32 58.54
CA GLY A 101 12.70 20.45 59.11
C GLY A 101 13.45 21.25 58.04
N ARG A 102 14.10 20.56 57.10
CA ARG A 102 14.80 21.18 55.97
C ARG A 102 13.83 21.81 54.99
N LYS A 103 12.73 21.12 54.64
CA LYS A 103 11.68 21.66 53.77
C LYS A 103 11.15 23.00 54.30
N LYS A 104 10.83 23.08 55.60
CA LYS A 104 10.37 24.34 56.21
C LYS A 104 11.43 25.46 56.13
N LEU A 105 12.71 25.14 56.29
CA LEU A 105 13.78 26.11 56.07
C LEU A 105 13.81 26.59 54.61
N PHE A 106 13.68 25.67 53.66
CA PHE A 106 13.69 25.95 52.22
C PHE A 106 12.55 26.87 51.79
N ASP A 107 11.36 26.67 52.34
CA ASP A 107 10.22 27.58 52.15
C ASP A 107 10.54 29.01 52.61
N LEU A 108 11.17 29.17 53.79
CA LEU A 108 11.50 30.48 54.36
C LEU A 108 12.65 31.20 53.65
N VAL A 109 13.64 30.46 53.13
CA VAL A 109 14.75 31.07 52.36
C VAL A 109 14.37 31.40 50.92
N GLY A 110 13.19 30.97 50.44
CA GLY A 110 12.60 31.39 49.18
C GLY A 110 12.80 30.43 48.01
N VAL A 111 12.84 29.12 48.27
CA VAL A 111 12.75 28.11 47.20
C VAL A 111 11.36 28.19 46.55
N GLN A 112 11.32 28.20 45.22
CA GLN A 112 10.10 28.42 44.44
C GLN A 112 9.52 27.11 43.91
N THR A 113 8.22 27.07 43.68
CA THR A 113 7.58 26.00 42.91
C THR A 113 7.49 26.43 41.45
N ALA A 114 8.09 25.66 40.54
CA ALA A 114 7.97 25.94 39.12
C ALA A 114 6.55 25.64 38.61
N PHE A 115 6.03 26.48 37.73
CA PHE A 115 4.74 26.25 37.06
C PHE A 115 4.95 25.58 35.70
N PHE A 116 3.99 24.77 35.25
CA PHE A 116 4.15 24.01 34.01
C PHE A 116 4.37 24.88 32.75
N PRO A 117 3.77 26.09 32.57
CA PRO A 117 4.04 26.89 31.38
C PRO A 117 5.51 27.30 31.27
N PHE A 118 6.13 27.62 32.41
CA PHE A 118 7.56 27.95 32.48
C PHE A 118 8.43 26.77 32.09
N ILE A 119 8.11 25.56 32.55
CA ILE A 119 8.87 24.36 32.21
C ILE A 119 8.70 23.99 30.73
N ARG A 120 7.48 24.08 30.18
CA ARG A 120 7.22 23.86 28.74
C ARG A 120 8.06 24.82 27.89
N ASP A 121 8.03 26.11 28.19
CA ASP A 121 8.82 27.11 27.47
C ASP A 121 10.34 26.85 27.57
N ARG A 122 10.84 26.42 28.74
CA ARG A 122 12.24 26.02 28.90
C ARG A 122 12.62 24.80 28.04
N ILE A 123 11.73 23.81 27.95
CA ILE A 123 11.93 22.66 27.04
C ILE A 123 12.02 23.18 25.60
N LEU A 124 11.03 23.95 25.13
CA LEU A 124 11.00 24.44 23.74
C LEU A 124 12.27 25.24 23.39
N ARG A 125 12.71 26.15 24.25
CA ARG A 125 13.95 26.94 24.03
C ARG A 125 15.19 26.07 23.91
N LYS A 126 15.28 24.97 24.68
CA LYS A 126 16.43 24.07 24.61
C LYS A 126 16.62 23.48 23.20
N TYR A 127 15.52 23.17 22.50
CA TYR A 127 15.57 22.69 21.11
C TYR A 127 15.88 23.82 20.12
N GLN A 128 15.38 25.03 20.36
CA GLN A 128 15.69 26.21 19.53
C GLN A 128 17.17 26.61 19.61
N GLU A 129 17.77 26.50 20.79
CA GLU A 129 19.18 26.82 21.05
C GLU A 129 20.14 25.68 20.62
N ASN A 130 19.62 24.57 20.07
CA ASN A 130 20.37 23.37 19.68
C ASN A 130 21.31 22.86 20.79
N LEU A 131 20.86 22.93 22.05
CA LEU A 131 21.64 22.44 23.17
C LEU A 131 21.73 20.89 23.14
N PRO A 132 22.80 20.29 23.69
CA PRO A 132 22.93 18.84 23.75
C PRO A 132 21.74 18.19 24.47
N ILE A 133 21.14 17.20 23.82
CA ILE A 133 20.02 16.39 24.32
C ILE A 133 20.37 14.93 24.05
N SER A 134 20.11 14.04 25.01
CA SER A 134 20.19 12.59 24.81
C SER A 134 18.81 11.99 24.53
N PRO A 135 18.70 10.78 23.97
CA PRO A 135 17.40 10.14 23.71
C PRO A 135 16.49 10.07 24.94
N SER A 136 17.04 9.71 26.11
CA SER A 136 16.27 9.64 27.37
C SER A 136 15.77 11.01 27.86
N MET A 137 16.57 12.07 27.67
CA MET A 137 16.14 13.45 27.97
C MET A 137 15.01 13.88 27.05
N ALA A 138 15.12 13.61 25.74
CA ALA A 138 14.06 13.94 24.79
C ALA A 138 12.77 13.16 25.06
N ALA A 139 12.87 11.89 25.47
CA ALA A 139 11.72 11.11 25.90
C ALA A 139 11.03 11.75 27.11
N ASN A 140 11.79 12.15 28.13
CA ASN A 140 11.26 12.86 29.29
C ASN A 140 10.61 14.21 28.93
N HIS A 141 11.18 14.94 27.97
CA HIS A 141 10.58 16.17 27.46
C HIS A 141 9.22 15.91 26.80
N LEU A 142 9.12 14.95 25.87
CA LEU A 142 7.85 14.63 25.23
C LEU A 142 6.82 14.11 26.23
N ARG A 143 7.22 13.28 27.20
CA ARG A 143 6.33 12.82 28.27
C ARG A 143 5.78 13.99 29.08
N PHE A 144 6.64 14.95 29.45
CA PHE A 144 6.21 16.17 30.12
C PHE A 144 5.24 16.98 29.27
N MET A 145 5.51 17.13 27.97
CA MET A 145 4.65 17.86 27.03
C MET A 145 3.27 17.21 26.86
N TYR A 146 3.22 15.88 26.76
CA TYR A 146 2.00 15.10 26.69
C TYR A 146 1.17 15.21 27.99
N LEU A 147 1.78 14.94 29.14
CA LEU A 147 1.09 14.92 30.43
C LEU A 147 0.61 16.32 30.87
N THR A 148 1.18 17.39 30.32
CA THR A 148 0.74 18.78 30.57
C THR A 148 -0.08 19.38 29.44
N GLN A 149 -0.39 18.63 28.38
CA GLN A 149 -1.10 19.17 27.21
C GLN A 149 -2.48 19.71 27.59
N HIS A 150 -3.24 18.99 28.41
CA HIS A 150 -4.58 19.39 28.83
C HIS A 150 -4.62 20.70 29.64
N LEU A 151 -3.46 21.13 30.15
CA LEU A 151 -3.31 22.40 30.88
C LEU A 151 -2.81 23.53 29.97
N ALA A 152 -2.31 23.22 28.76
CA ALA A 152 -1.74 24.17 27.84
C ALA A 152 -2.78 24.71 26.84
N GLN A 153 -2.61 25.94 26.39
CA GLN A 153 -3.41 26.54 25.33
C GLN A 153 -2.73 26.33 23.97
N THR A 154 -3.54 26.17 22.92
CA THR A 154 -3.07 26.12 21.54
C THR A 154 -2.68 27.52 21.05
N PRO A 155 -1.62 27.68 20.22
CA PRO A 155 -0.75 26.63 19.69
C PRO A 155 0.26 26.11 20.73
N TYR A 156 0.55 24.80 20.69
CA TYR A 156 1.38 24.13 21.71
C TYR A 156 2.89 24.35 21.58
N GLY A 157 3.36 24.84 20.42
CA GLY A 157 4.78 25.06 20.14
C GLY A 157 5.60 23.82 19.76
N TYR A 158 4.95 22.67 19.52
CA TYR A 158 5.61 21.40 19.16
C TYR A 158 6.42 21.48 17.85
N GLU A 159 6.13 22.47 17.01
CA GLU A 159 6.87 22.83 15.80
C GLU A 159 8.37 23.06 16.02
N SER A 160 8.78 23.39 17.25
CA SER A 160 10.19 23.60 17.60
C SER A 160 10.88 22.35 18.17
N LEU A 161 10.12 21.29 18.46
CA LEU A 161 10.65 20.04 18.97
C LEU A 161 11.18 19.16 17.85
N ARG A 162 12.13 18.29 18.19
CA ARG A 162 12.73 17.29 17.30
C ARG A 162 12.68 15.91 17.95
N ILE A 163 12.72 14.85 17.15
CA ILE A 163 12.60 13.45 17.60
C ILE A 163 13.88 12.69 17.27
N PHE A 164 14.30 11.81 18.17
CA PHE A 164 15.39 10.87 17.92
C PHE A 164 14.95 9.69 17.06
N SER A 165 15.77 9.33 16.08
CA SER A 165 15.65 8.08 15.32
C SER A 165 16.27 6.89 16.05
N GLN A 166 16.10 5.68 15.51
CA GLN A 166 16.80 4.48 16.01
C GLN A 166 18.33 4.61 16.02
N HIS A 167 18.89 5.53 15.22
CA HIS A 167 20.33 5.75 15.09
C HIS A 167 20.85 6.82 16.05
N GLU A 168 20.06 7.17 17.08
CA GLU A 168 20.37 8.21 18.05
C GLU A 168 20.65 9.59 17.43
N LYS A 169 20.10 9.85 16.24
CA LYS A 169 20.16 11.15 15.57
C LYS A 169 18.88 11.93 15.82
N LEU A 170 19.04 13.20 16.20
CA LEU A 170 17.93 14.12 16.43
C LEU A 170 17.50 14.76 15.11
N GLU A 171 16.32 14.40 14.61
CA GLU A 171 15.83 14.83 13.30
C GLU A 171 14.63 15.77 13.41
N ASN A 172 14.42 16.56 12.36
CA ASN A 172 13.20 17.33 12.18
C ASN A 172 12.07 16.42 11.64
N TRP A 173 11.06 16.17 12.46
CA TRP A 173 9.92 15.30 12.12
C TRP A 173 9.06 15.85 10.97
N LYS A 174 9.24 17.12 10.58
CA LYS A 174 8.57 17.71 9.41
C LYS A 174 9.23 17.39 8.09
N GLU A 175 10.52 17.05 8.12
CA GLU A 175 11.34 16.84 6.94
C GLU A 175 11.55 15.36 6.65
N VAL A 176 11.29 14.48 7.63
CA VAL A 176 11.52 13.04 7.51
C VAL A 176 10.35 12.24 8.05
N ASP A 177 10.04 11.14 7.36
CA ASP A 177 9.01 10.20 7.77
C ASP A 177 9.52 9.26 8.86
N PHE A 178 8.86 9.32 10.01
CA PHE A 178 9.09 8.41 11.13
C PHE A 178 8.05 7.32 11.17
N TYR A 179 8.46 6.07 11.42
CA TYR A 179 7.57 4.93 11.61
C TYR A 179 7.61 4.41 13.05
N LEU A 180 6.49 3.85 13.50
CA LEU A 180 6.47 3.06 14.71
C LEU A 180 7.20 1.74 14.49
N ARG A 181 7.99 1.36 15.50
CA ARG A 181 8.57 0.03 15.61
C ARG A 181 7.63 -0.83 16.45
N ASP A 182 6.61 -1.42 15.83
CA ASP A 182 5.69 -2.33 16.48
C ASP A 182 5.57 -3.68 15.75
N GLY A 183 4.86 -4.60 16.38
CA GLY A 183 4.64 -5.95 15.89
C GLY A 183 3.47 -6.06 14.91
N ASP A 184 2.98 -4.95 14.34
CA ASP A 184 1.90 -5.00 13.36
C ASP A 184 2.38 -5.80 12.12
N PRO A 185 1.65 -6.85 11.69
CA PRO A 185 2.02 -7.63 10.51
C PRO A 185 2.23 -6.80 9.23
N TYR A 186 1.51 -5.68 9.10
CA TYR A 186 1.63 -4.72 7.99
C TYR A 186 2.34 -3.42 8.39
N GLY A 187 2.97 -3.41 9.57
CA GLY A 187 3.82 -2.32 10.03
C GLY A 187 5.16 -2.28 9.31
N ALA A 188 5.82 -1.12 9.36
CA ALA A 188 7.08 -0.89 8.67
C ALA A 188 8.19 -1.87 9.08
N LEU A 189 8.27 -2.24 10.36
CA LEU A 189 9.28 -3.19 10.85
C LEU A 189 9.15 -4.54 10.15
N ASN A 190 7.96 -5.12 10.13
CA ASN A 190 7.76 -6.47 9.60
C ASN A 190 7.85 -6.56 8.09
N LEU A 191 7.46 -5.50 7.38
CA LEU A 191 7.47 -5.48 5.91
C LEU A 191 8.81 -5.04 5.32
N LEU A 192 9.53 -4.12 5.96
CA LEU A 192 10.74 -3.51 5.42
C LEU A 192 12.04 -4.14 5.94
N GLN A 193 11.98 -5.04 6.93
CA GLN A 193 13.17 -5.78 7.38
C GLN A 193 13.71 -6.73 6.32
N LEU A 194 15.02 -6.97 6.39
CA LEU A 194 15.70 -8.03 5.65
C LEU A 194 15.10 -9.40 6.02
N THR A 195 14.86 -10.25 5.02
CA THR A 195 14.43 -11.63 5.25
C THR A 195 15.53 -12.63 4.89
N PRO A 196 15.60 -13.79 5.57
CA PRO A 196 16.57 -14.84 5.22
C PRO A 196 16.39 -15.32 3.77
N SER A 197 17.49 -15.74 3.14
CA SER A 197 17.44 -16.38 1.83
C SER A 197 16.61 -17.68 1.87
N GLY A 198 15.83 -17.92 0.82
CA GLY A 198 14.95 -19.07 0.72
C GLY A 198 14.29 -19.15 -0.66
N SER A 199 13.56 -20.23 -0.91
CA SER A 199 12.89 -20.46 -2.21
C SER A 199 11.44 -19.98 -2.24
N GLY A 200 10.88 -19.57 -1.10
CA GLY A 200 9.49 -19.12 -1.01
C GLY A 200 9.32 -17.64 -1.36
N PRO A 201 8.11 -17.21 -1.74
CA PRO A 201 7.78 -15.80 -1.89
C PRO A 201 8.15 -15.00 -0.63
N GLY A 202 8.80 -13.85 -0.79
CA GLY A 202 9.20 -12.99 0.32
C GLY A 202 10.57 -13.30 0.93
N ALA A 203 11.23 -14.37 0.50
CA ALA A 203 12.56 -14.74 0.98
C ALA A 203 13.67 -13.91 0.28
N GLY A 204 14.74 -13.61 1.02
CA GLY A 204 15.89 -12.86 0.51
C GLY A 204 15.63 -11.36 0.27
N ALA A 205 14.62 -10.78 0.91
CA ALA A 205 14.37 -9.34 0.85
C ALA A 205 15.58 -8.58 1.41
N PRO A 206 16.12 -7.56 0.70
CA PRO A 206 17.37 -6.88 1.07
C PRO A 206 17.23 -5.94 2.27
N GLY A 207 15.99 -5.68 2.71
CA GLY A 207 15.68 -4.61 3.64
C GLY A 207 15.46 -3.28 2.91
N PHE A 208 14.64 -2.42 3.49
CA PHE A 208 14.41 -1.05 3.02
C PHE A 208 14.62 -0.09 4.18
N ASP A 209 15.51 0.90 3.98
CA ASP A 209 15.90 1.81 5.04
C ASP A 209 14.82 2.86 5.30
N VAL A 210 14.33 2.90 6.53
CA VAL A 210 13.37 3.90 7.02
C VAL A 210 13.76 4.31 8.44
N LEU A 211 13.35 5.52 8.82
CA LEU A 211 13.52 5.98 10.19
C LEU A 211 12.35 5.50 11.06
N PHE A 212 12.69 4.71 12.06
CA PHE A 212 11.88 4.42 13.22
C PHE A 212 12.17 5.41 14.35
N VAL A 213 11.13 5.70 15.13
CA VAL A 213 11.25 6.47 16.37
C VAL A 213 12.09 5.69 17.38
N ASN A 214 12.98 6.38 18.09
CA ASN A 214 13.85 5.78 19.10
C ASN A 214 13.08 5.05 20.22
N ASP A 215 13.62 3.90 20.68
CA ASP A 215 12.95 3.05 21.67
C ASP A 215 12.75 3.75 23.04
N ALA A 216 13.58 4.75 23.38
CA ALA A 216 13.46 5.51 24.63
C ALA A 216 12.09 6.20 24.79
N TYR A 217 11.40 6.54 23.68
CA TYR A 217 10.06 7.12 23.72
C TYR A 217 8.97 6.12 24.13
N PHE A 218 9.28 4.83 24.13
CA PHE A 218 8.34 3.75 24.47
C PHE A 218 8.71 3.01 25.75
N GLU A 219 9.81 3.39 26.40
CA GLU A 219 10.02 3.11 27.83
C GLU A 219 8.96 3.86 28.64
N ASP A 220 8.53 3.33 29.80
CA ASP A 220 7.60 3.98 30.75
C ASP A 220 6.46 4.82 30.11
N ILE A 221 5.67 4.19 29.24
CA ILE A 221 4.63 4.87 28.46
C ILE A 221 3.66 5.60 29.41
N PRO A 222 3.44 6.91 29.22
CA PRO A 222 2.55 7.67 30.08
C PRO A 222 1.09 7.24 29.88
N SER A 223 0.39 6.95 30.98
CA SER A 223 -1.06 6.76 30.96
C SER A 223 -1.76 8.08 30.69
N SER A 224 -2.78 8.07 29.83
CA SER A 224 -3.61 9.25 29.56
C SER A 224 -4.24 9.77 30.86
N SER A 225 -4.11 11.07 31.13
CA SER A 225 -4.60 11.71 32.36
C SER A 225 -6.12 11.82 32.44
N SER A 226 -6.84 11.58 31.34
CA SER A 226 -8.29 11.63 31.25
C SER A 226 -8.79 10.76 30.09
N GLY A 227 -9.94 10.10 30.26
CA GLY A 227 -10.50 9.15 29.29
C GLY A 227 -10.79 9.72 27.90
N ASP A 228 -10.80 11.05 27.75
CA ASP A 228 -11.09 11.76 26.50
C ASP A 228 -9.83 12.21 25.72
N TYR A 229 -8.62 11.86 26.16
CA TYR A 229 -7.36 12.27 25.50
C TYR A 229 -6.71 11.13 24.70
N LEU A 230 -6.08 11.51 23.56
CA LEU A 230 -5.26 10.64 22.72
C LEU A 230 -4.27 9.82 23.55
N SER A 231 -4.15 8.53 23.26
CA SER A 231 -3.06 7.70 23.80
C SER A 231 -1.70 8.23 23.34
N TRP A 232 -0.62 7.83 24.02
CA TRP A 232 0.75 8.25 23.68
C TRP A 232 1.09 8.05 22.19
N LYS A 233 0.76 6.87 21.63
CA LYS A 233 1.00 6.58 20.20
C LYS A 233 0.09 7.40 19.28
N GLU A 234 -1.13 7.75 19.70
CA GLU A 234 -2.03 8.60 18.89
C GLU A 234 -1.56 10.05 18.91
N TRP A 235 -1.07 10.49 20.06
CA TRP A 235 -0.48 11.81 20.23
C TRP A 235 0.78 11.99 19.38
N LEU A 236 1.69 11.01 19.35
CA LEU A 236 2.85 11.03 18.46
C LEU A 236 2.46 11.03 16.98
N HIS A 237 1.41 10.30 16.61
CA HIS A 237 0.89 10.28 15.25
C HIS A 237 0.32 11.65 14.84
N GLU A 238 -0.52 12.23 15.71
CA GLU A 238 -1.23 13.49 15.43
C GLU A 238 -0.28 14.68 15.38
N PHE A 239 0.61 14.83 16.38
CA PHE A 239 1.41 16.04 16.56
C PHE A 239 2.83 15.96 16.00
N PHE A 240 3.34 14.75 15.71
CA PHE A 240 4.70 14.55 15.20
C PHE A 240 4.73 13.70 13.94
N HIS A 241 3.58 13.41 13.34
CA HIS A 241 3.41 12.64 12.10
C HIS A 241 4.10 11.26 12.12
N VAL A 242 4.27 10.68 13.31
CA VAL A 242 4.80 9.32 13.44
C VAL A 242 3.80 8.34 12.82
N ARG A 243 4.22 7.64 11.78
CA ARG A 243 3.39 6.80 10.92
C ARG A 243 3.18 5.43 11.54
N ARG A 244 1.94 4.96 11.47
CA ARG A 244 1.51 3.60 11.86
C ARG A 244 1.49 2.64 10.68
N HIS A 245 1.21 3.19 9.51
CA HIS A 245 1.05 2.44 8.27
C HIS A 245 2.06 2.95 7.25
N LEU A 246 2.50 2.06 6.37
CA LEU A 246 3.34 2.41 5.22
C LEU A 246 2.61 3.38 4.29
N MET A 247 3.33 4.36 3.77
CA MET A 247 2.85 5.17 2.66
C MET A 247 3.01 4.35 1.38
N LEU A 248 1.90 4.09 0.70
CA LEU A 248 1.95 3.47 -0.62
C LEU A 248 2.01 4.51 -1.71
N ILE A 249 1.50 5.71 -1.44
CA ILE A 249 1.43 6.83 -2.38
C ILE A 249 2.34 7.94 -1.87
N ASP A 250 3.21 8.45 -2.75
CA ASP A 250 3.96 9.67 -2.50
C ASP A 250 3.02 10.88 -2.53
N VAL A 251 2.98 11.68 -1.46
CA VAL A 251 2.06 12.83 -1.34
C VAL A 251 2.47 14.06 -2.16
N ASN A 252 3.73 14.14 -2.59
CA ASN A 252 4.23 15.24 -3.39
C ASN A 252 3.96 14.96 -4.87
N GLU A 253 4.29 13.74 -5.30
CA GLU A 253 4.21 13.33 -6.71
C GLU A 253 2.85 12.71 -7.08
N TRP A 254 2.13 12.18 -6.08
CA TRP A 254 0.88 11.44 -6.25
C TRP A 254 1.03 10.21 -7.14
N GLN A 255 2.14 9.52 -6.95
CA GLN A 255 2.51 8.28 -7.63
C GLN A 255 2.81 7.19 -6.59
N ARG A 256 3.03 5.96 -7.05
CA ARG A 256 3.53 4.89 -6.19
C ARG A 256 4.84 5.30 -5.53
N SER A 257 4.92 5.12 -4.21
CA SER A 257 6.15 5.34 -3.45
C SER A 257 7.15 4.20 -3.66
N ASP A 258 8.43 4.46 -3.39
CA ASP A 258 9.48 3.43 -3.37
C ASP A 258 9.17 2.29 -2.39
N ILE A 259 8.47 2.61 -1.29
CA ILE A 259 8.02 1.62 -0.31
C ILE A 259 6.99 0.66 -0.93
N CYS A 260 6.07 1.19 -1.75
CA CYS A 260 5.09 0.37 -2.46
C CYS A 260 5.77 -0.58 -3.44
N ASP A 261 6.72 -0.07 -4.23
CA ASP A 261 7.48 -0.86 -5.19
C ASP A 261 8.34 -1.92 -4.49
N TYR A 262 9.00 -1.56 -3.37
CA TYR A 262 9.76 -2.51 -2.55
C TYR A 262 8.89 -3.66 -2.04
N VAL A 263 7.73 -3.36 -1.44
CA VAL A 263 6.86 -4.42 -0.91
C VAL A 263 6.30 -5.29 -2.04
N ALA A 264 5.92 -4.71 -3.17
CA ALA A 264 5.43 -5.47 -4.32
C ALA A 264 6.51 -6.41 -4.92
N GLU A 265 7.75 -5.95 -4.98
CA GLU A 265 8.87 -6.71 -5.54
C GLU A 265 9.38 -7.79 -4.58
N TYR A 266 9.72 -7.39 -3.35
CA TYR A 266 10.44 -8.22 -2.38
C TYR A 266 9.55 -8.92 -1.37
N ARG A 267 8.33 -8.41 -1.12
CA ARG A 267 7.37 -8.99 -0.16
C ARG A 267 5.99 -9.25 -0.81
N PRO A 268 5.94 -9.91 -1.98
CA PRO A 268 4.70 -10.09 -2.74
C PRO A 268 3.64 -10.91 -1.99
N GLU A 269 4.06 -11.73 -1.02
CA GLU A 269 3.19 -12.53 -0.15
C GLU A 269 2.41 -11.68 0.87
N ARG A 270 2.90 -10.47 1.18
CA ARG A 270 2.24 -9.52 2.09
C ARG A 270 1.59 -8.33 1.39
N PHE A 271 1.91 -8.11 0.12
CA PHE A 271 1.49 -6.90 -0.61
C PHE A 271 -0.04 -6.73 -0.65
N LEU A 272 -0.79 -7.79 -0.94
CA LEU A 272 -2.25 -7.72 -1.01
C LEU A 272 -2.89 -7.44 0.36
N GLY A 273 -2.35 -8.05 1.42
CA GLY A 273 -2.80 -7.79 2.78
C GLY A 273 -2.52 -6.34 3.22
N LEU A 274 -1.33 -5.82 2.89
CA LEU A 274 -0.99 -4.42 3.10
C LEU A 274 -1.94 -3.49 2.34
N LEU A 275 -2.13 -3.73 1.04
CA LEU A 275 -3.02 -2.93 0.21
C LEU A 275 -4.44 -2.91 0.79
N GLN A 276 -4.93 -4.07 1.25
CA GLN A 276 -6.22 -4.17 1.93
C GLN A 276 -6.30 -3.38 3.24
N ALA A 277 -5.22 -3.37 4.03
CA ALA A 277 -5.19 -2.67 5.31
C ALA A 277 -5.17 -1.14 5.16
N VAL A 278 -4.49 -0.61 4.13
CA VAL A 278 -4.17 0.84 4.05
C VAL A 278 -4.87 1.59 2.92
N TRP A 279 -5.44 0.91 1.93
CA TRP A 279 -5.98 1.56 0.73
C TRP A 279 -7.03 2.62 1.02
N GLU A 280 -7.99 2.35 1.91
CA GLU A 280 -9.05 3.33 2.23
C GLU A 280 -8.51 4.57 2.97
N LEU A 281 -7.39 4.45 3.69
CA LEU A 281 -6.73 5.59 4.33
C LEU A 281 -6.00 6.43 3.29
N GLU A 282 -5.23 5.78 2.41
CA GLU A 282 -4.48 6.42 1.34
C GLU A 282 -5.43 7.11 0.33
N ARG A 283 -6.50 6.42 -0.09
CA ARG A 283 -7.52 6.95 -1.01
C ARG A 283 -8.14 8.25 -0.53
N LYS A 284 -8.38 8.41 0.78
CA LYS A 284 -8.95 9.63 1.36
C LYS A 284 -7.99 10.81 1.37
N ARG A 285 -6.67 10.55 1.31
CA ARG A 285 -5.63 11.59 1.26
C ARG A 285 -5.39 12.11 -0.16
N VAL A 286 -5.69 11.29 -1.16
CA VAL A 286 -5.50 11.62 -2.58
C VAL A 286 -6.59 12.56 -3.07
N PRO A 287 -6.24 13.63 -3.81
CA PRO A 287 -7.22 14.48 -4.49
C PRO A 287 -8.09 13.67 -5.49
N PRO A 288 -9.42 13.87 -5.53
CA PRO A 288 -10.33 13.08 -6.37
C PRO A 288 -9.92 12.96 -7.84
N GLU A 289 -9.34 14.01 -8.41
CA GLU A 289 -8.87 14.08 -9.80
C GLU A 289 -7.66 13.18 -10.10
N LYS A 290 -6.89 12.78 -9.07
CA LYS A 290 -5.69 11.93 -9.22
C LYS A 290 -5.94 10.46 -8.92
N ILE A 291 -7.03 10.14 -8.21
CA ILE A 291 -7.34 8.77 -7.78
C ILE A 291 -7.34 7.79 -8.97
N GLN A 292 -7.90 8.19 -10.11
CA GLN A 292 -7.98 7.32 -11.29
C GLN A 292 -6.59 6.97 -11.85
N ALA A 293 -5.67 7.94 -11.92
CA ALA A 293 -4.30 7.71 -12.38
C ALA A 293 -3.54 6.78 -11.44
N ILE A 294 -3.69 6.97 -10.13
CA ILE A 294 -3.09 6.10 -9.12
C ILE A 294 -3.65 4.68 -9.21
N VAL A 295 -4.97 4.54 -9.34
CA VAL A 295 -5.59 3.22 -9.53
C VAL A 295 -5.00 2.52 -10.76
N GLU A 296 -4.86 3.24 -11.88
CA GLU A 296 -4.23 2.71 -13.09
C GLU A 296 -2.76 2.29 -12.89
N GLU A 297 -1.97 3.03 -12.13
CA GLU A 297 -0.60 2.62 -11.77
C GLU A 297 -0.60 1.33 -10.95
N PHE A 298 -1.44 1.25 -9.92
CA PHE A 298 -1.55 0.07 -9.07
C PHE A 298 -2.06 -1.15 -9.84
N THR A 299 -2.92 -0.96 -10.86
CA THR A 299 -3.37 -2.08 -11.70
C THR A 299 -2.25 -2.77 -12.48
N ARG A 300 -1.12 -2.08 -12.68
CA ARG A 300 0.07 -2.60 -13.39
C ARG A 300 1.08 -3.26 -12.45
N ILE A 301 0.79 -3.34 -11.15
CA ILE A 301 1.64 -4.05 -10.20
C ILE A 301 1.42 -5.55 -10.37
N GLU A 302 2.50 -6.31 -10.47
CA GLU A 302 2.44 -7.78 -10.43
C GLU A 302 2.22 -8.28 -9.01
N VAL A 303 1.15 -9.05 -8.82
CA VAL A 303 0.78 -9.61 -7.52
C VAL A 303 0.79 -11.14 -7.56
N LEU A 304 0.98 -11.73 -6.37
CA LEU A 304 1.03 -13.17 -6.22
C LEU A 304 -0.34 -13.82 -6.43
N CYS A 305 -0.36 -14.85 -7.26
CA CYS A 305 -1.52 -15.66 -7.59
C CYS A 305 -1.28 -17.12 -7.15
N GLU A 306 -2.36 -17.89 -7.01
CA GLU A 306 -2.31 -19.31 -6.64
C GLU A 306 -1.31 -20.08 -7.54
N GLY A 307 -0.48 -20.92 -6.91
CA GLY A 307 0.62 -21.62 -7.55
C GLY A 307 1.91 -20.80 -7.66
N ASP A 308 2.08 -19.78 -6.80
CA ASP A 308 3.24 -18.89 -6.72
C ASP A 308 3.59 -18.17 -8.04
N LYS A 309 2.60 -18.02 -8.93
CA LYS A 309 2.74 -17.27 -10.19
C LYS A 309 2.39 -15.80 -9.97
N LYS A 310 2.95 -14.92 -10.79
CA LYS A 310 2.65 -13.48 -10.77
C LYS A 310 1.75 -13.10 -11.94
N ASN A 311 0.88 -12.11 -11.73
CA ASN A 311 0.13 -11.46 -12.79
C ASN A 311 -0.21 -10.02 -12.38
N PHE A 312 -0.43 -9.14 -13.36
CA PHE A 312 -0.85 -7.77 -13.09
C PHE A 312 -2.17 -7.73 -12.34
N LEU A 313 -2.27 -6.85 -11.34
CA LEU A 313 -3.44 -6.72 -10.46
C LEU A 313 -4.76 -6.59 -11.26
N ALA A 314 -4.80 -5.80 -12.34
CA ALA A 314 -5.98 -5.67 -13.22
C ALA A 314 -6.43 -6.99 -13.89
N GLY A 315 -5.54 -7.97 -14.00
CA GLY A 315 -5.79 -9.26 -14.63
C GLY A 315 -6.09 -10.39 -13.64
N THR A 316 -6.26 -10.09 -12.35
CA THR A 316 -6.45 -11.08 -11.28
C THR A 316 -7.87 -11.13 -10.76
N TYR A 317 -8.22 -12.26 -10.12
CA TYR A 317 -9.57 -12.53 -9.63
C TYR A 317 -9.54 -13.05 -8.21
N ARG A 318 -10.55 -12.64 -7.43
CA ARG A 318 -10.77 -13.19 -6.09
C ARG A 318 -11.13 -14.68 -6.18
N PRO A 319 -10.50 -15.56 -5.38
CA PRO A 319 -10.74 -17.00 -5.40
C PRO A 319 -12.08 -17.38 -4.72
N THR A 320 -13.21 -16.87 -5.23
CA THR A 320 -14.54 -17.18 -4.68
C THR A 320 -15.03 -18.54 -5.18
N THR A 321 -15.86 -19.21 -4.38
CA THR A 321 -16.45 -20.51 -4.72
C THR A 321 -17.30 -20.40 -5.98
N GLU A 322 -18.08 -19.32 -6.13
CA GLU A 322 -18.86 -19.05 -7.34
C GLU A 322 -17.98 -18.94 -8.59
N LEU A 323 -16.94 -18.10 -8.55
CA LEU A 323 -16.06 -17.89 -9.70
C LEU A 323 -15.23 -19.14 -10.01
N LYS A 324 -14.74 -19.86 -8.99
CA LYS A 324 -14.04 -21.14 -9.17
C LYS A 324 -14.96 -22.19 -9.78
N ALA A 325 -16.23 -22.28 -9.36
CA ALA A 325 -17.20 -23.21 -9.94
C ALA A 325 -17.49 -22.89 -11.41
N ILE A 326 -17.63 -21.61 -11.78
CA ILE A 326 -17.80 -21.22 -13.19
C ILE A 326 -16.53 -21.55 -13.98
N CYS A 327 -15.36 -21.21 -13.45
CA CYS A 327 -14.08 -21.46 -14.10
C CYS A 327 -13.81 -22.95 -14.32
N GLY A 328 -14.10 -23.80 -13.31
CA GLY A 328 -13.94 -25.25 -13.38
C GLY A 328 -14.91 -25.97 -14.34
N ARG A 329 -15.92 -25.27 -14.88
CA ARG A 329 -16.71 -25.79 -16.02
C ARG A 329 -15.96 -25.73 -17.34
N PHE A 330 -14.96 -24.85 -17.43
CA PHE A 330 -14.22 -24.57 -18.66
C PHE A 330 -12.77 -24.98 -18.58
N LEU A 331 -12.06 -24.70 -17.49
CA LEU A 331 -10.65 -25.00 -17.35
C LEU A 331 -10.40 -26.42 -16.86
N LEU A 332 -9.37 -27.05 -17.42
CA LEU A 332 -8.83 -28.32 -16.97
C LEU A 332 -7.73 -28.11 -15.90
N ASP A 333 -7.37 -29.16 -15.17
CA ASP A 333 -6.47 -29.08 -14.01
C ASP A 333 -5.08 -28.50 -14.33
N ASP A 334 -4.59 -28.66 -15.57
CA ASP A 334 -3.32 -28.15 -16.06
C ASP A 334 -3.40 -26.70 -16.60
N GLU A 335 -4.60 -26.15 -16.73
CA GLU A 335 -4.84 -24.82 -17.29
C GLU A 335 -4.91 -23.76 -16.19
N TRP A 336 -3.82 -23.02 -16.04
CA TRP A 336 -3.70 -22.04 -14.97
C TRP A 336 -4.60 -20.81 -15.15
N PHE A 337 -5.16 -20.33 -14.03
CA PHE A 337 -5.95 -19.09 -13.96
C PHE A 337 -5.43 -18.16 -12.85
N PRO A 338 -5.47 -16.82 -13.04
CA PRO A 338 -4.90 -15.84 -12.09
C PRO A 338 -5.80 -15.58 -10.86
N TRP A 339 -5.97 -16.61 -10.03
CA TRP A 339 -6.58 -16.46 -8.71
C TRP A 339 -5.61 -15.77 -7.75
N LEU A 340 -6.05 -14.71 -7.07
CA LEU A 340 -5.23 -14.04 -6.06
C LEU A 340 -4.84 -15.00 -4.94
N GLN A 341 -3.56 -15.00 -4.56
CA GLN A 341 -3.08 -15.74 -3.40
C GLN A 341 -3.36 -14.92 -2.13
N LEU A 342 -4.30 -15.39 -1.32
CA LEU A 342 -4.69 -14.72 -0.07
C LEU A 342 -3.91 -15.32 1.10
N GLU A 343 -3.40 -14.47 2.01
CA GLU A 343 -2.69 -14.91 3.22
C GLU A 343 -3.55 -15.79 4.13
N SER A 344 -4.86 -15.58 4.11
CA SER A 344 -5.84 -16.37 4.85
C SER A 344 -6.99 -16.75 3.92
N PRO A 345 -7.20 -18.05 3.64
CA PRO A 345 -8.31 -18.47 2.81
C PRO A 345 -9.63 -18.15 3.51
N HIS A 346 -10.43 -17.26 2.91
CA HIS A 346 -11.73 -16.90 3.46
C HIS A 346 -12.71 -18.07 3.31
N ILE A 347 -12.99 -18.72 4.43
CA ILE A 347 -13.98 -19.78 4.53
C ILE A 347 -15.36 -19.13 4.26
N HIS A 348 -16.00 -19.46 3.14
CA HIS A 348 -17.38 -19.08 2.74
C HIS A 348 -17.59 -17.78 1.92
N ASP A 349 -16.63 -17.32 1.10
CA ASP A 349 -16.82 -16.17 0.19
C ASP A 349 -17.24 -14.85 0.88
N ARG A 350 -17.15 -14.78 2.21
CA ARG A 350 -17.44 -13.57 3.00
C ARG A 350 -16.17 -12.75 3.11
N PHE A 351 -15.94 -11.93 2.11
CA PHE A 351 -14.86 -10.96 2.12
C PHE A 351 -15.18 -9.81 3.09
N PRO A 352 -14.19 -9.35 3.88
CA PRO A 352 -14.26 -8.10 4.61
C PRO A 352 -14.66 -6.91 3.71
N ARG A 353 -15.21 -5.83 4.28
CA ARG A 353 -15.69 -4.67 3.50
C ARG A 353 -14.56 -4.02 2.70
N GLU A 354 -13.37 -4.03 3.26
CA GLU A 354 -12.12 -3.51 2.69
C GLU A 354 -11.77 -4.23 1.38
N TRP A 355 -11.99 -5.54 1.32
CA TRP A 355 -11.80 -6.34 0.10
C TRP A 355 -12.82 -6.03 -0.99
N ASN A 356 -14.04 -5.62 -0.63
CA ASN A 356 -15.02 -5.16 -1.61
C ASN A 356 -14.61 -3.80 -2.18
N ALA A 357 -14.14 -2.88 -1.33
CA ALA A 357 -13.62 -1.59 -1.78
C ALA A 357 -12.40 -1.75 -2.72
N LEU A 358 -11.48 -2.67 -2.39
CA LEU A 358 -10.38 -3.05 -3.30
C LEU A 358 -10.89 -3.63 -4.62
N GLY A 359 -11.87 -4.55 -4.55
CA GLY A 359 -12.44 -5.18 -5.73
C GLY A 359 -13.12 -4.18 -6.66
N GLU A 360 -13.79 -3.16 -6.10
CA GLU A 360 -14.39 -2.07 -6.86
C GLU A 360 -13.33 -1.13 -7.46
N ALA A 361 -12.27 -0.82 -6.71
CA ALA A 361 -11.21 0.07 -7.17
C ALA A 361 -10.35 -0.55 -8.28
N PHE A 362 -9.92 -1.80 -8.11
CA PHE A 362 -8.94 -2.44 -9.01
C PHE A 362 -9.54 -3.47 -9.96
N GLY A 363 -10.86 -3.72 -9.88
CA GLY A 363 -11.54 -4.67 -10.76
C GLY A 363 -11.27 -6.15 -10.44
N LEU A 364 -11.00 -6.48 -9.16
CA LEU A 364 -10.65 -7.83 -8.70
C LEU A 364 -11.84 -8.81 -8.72
N GLY A 365 -12.30 -9.15 -9.93
CA GLY A 365 -13.43 -10.04 -10.16
C GLY A 365 -14.77 -9.42 -9.75
N SER A 366 -15.37 -8.65 -10.67
CA SER A 366 -16.75 -8.16 -10.54
C SER A 366 -17.72 -9.06 -11.32
N LYS A 367 -18.49 -9.87 -10.59
CA LYS A 367 -19.65 -10.71 -11.01
C LYS A 367 -19.36 -11.78 -12.09
N GLY A 368 -19.79 -13.03 -11.85
CA GLY A 368 -19.63 -14.18 -12.75
C GLY A 368 -20.33 -14.09 -14.12
N SER A 369 -20.88 -12.92 -14.48
CA SER A 369 -21.51 -12.60 -15.76
C SER A 369 -20.78 -11.49 -16.55
N ASP A 370 -19.58 -11.07 -16.12
CA ASP A 370 -18.78 -10.10 -16.88
C ASP A 370 -18.06 -10.77 -18.06
N VAL A 371 -18.24 -10.21 -19.26
CA VAL A 371 -17.49 -10.53 -20.48
C VAL A 371 -15.99 -10.64 -20.22
N HIS A 372 -15.43 -9.75 -19.39
CA HIS A 372 -14.00 -9.74 -19.13
C HIS A 372 -13.52 -11.03 -18.44
N PHE A 373 -14.35 -11.62 -17.57
CA PHE A 373 -14.06 -12.88 -16.89
C PHE A 373 -14.04 -14.04 -17.90
N PHE A 374 -15.05 -14.16 -18.76
CA PHE A 374 -15.07 -15.21 -19.78
C PHE A 374 -13.95 -15.05 -20.81
N LEU A 375 -13.61 -13.82 -21.21
CA LEU A 375 -12.45 -13.56 -22.06
C LEU A 375 -11.13 -13.95 -21.38
N ARG A 376 -11.02 -13.76 -20.06
CA ARG A 376 -9.85 -14.21 -19.30
C ARG A 376 -9.75 -15.74 -19.28
N ILE A 377 -10.87 -16.44 -19.10
CA ILE A 377 -10.92 -17.91 -19.18
C ILE A 377 -10.46 -18.36 -20.57
N LEU A 378 -10.99 -17.75 -21.63
CA LEU A 378 -10.61 -18.08 -23.01
C LEU A 378 -9.11 -17.87 -23.24
N MET A 379 -8.56 -16.74 -22.78
CA MET A 379 -7.13 -16.48 -22.88
C MET A 379 -6.29 -17.51 -22.10
N SER A 380 -6.80 -18.01 -20.97
CA SER A 380 -6.12 -19.04 -20.18
C SER A 380 -6.09 -20.38 -20.93
N ILE A 381 -7.19 -20.77 -21.57
CA ILE A 381 -7.26 -21.95 -22.45
C ILE A 381 -6.27 -21.82 -23.61
N VAL A 382 -6.26 -20.68 -24.31
CA VAL A 382 -5.36 -20.44 -25.46
C VAL A 382 -3.90 -20.51 -25.04
N LYS A 383 -3.54 -19.93 -23.88
CA LYS A 383 -2.16 -19.95 -23.37
C LYS A 383 -1.71 -21.35 -22.94
N ALA A 384 -2.60 -22.15 -22.36
CA ALA A 384 -2.29 -23.53 -22.00
C ALA A 384 -2.23 -24.46 -23.22
N ASN A 385 -2.93 -24.09 -24.30
CA ASN A 385 -3.07 -24.86 -25.54
C ASN A 385 -2.60 -24.05 -26.75
N GLU A 386 -1.30 -23.75 -26.81
CA GLU A 386 -0.74 -22.94 -27.92
C GLU A 386 -1.06 -23.54 -29.30
N TRP A 387 -1.11 -24.87 -29.37
CA TRP A 387 -1.49 -25.62 -30.56
C TRP A 387 -2.97 -26.00 -30.46
N GLY A 388 -3.79 -25.66 -31.45
CA GLY A 388 -5.22 -26.00 -31.40
C GLY A 388 -5.47 -27.51 -31.31
N GLU A 389 -4.53 -28.34 -31.74
CA GLU A 389 -4.54 -29.80 -31.60
C GLU A 389 -4.54 -30.28 -30.15
N SER A 390 -3.94 -29.53 -29.22
CA SER A 390 -3.83 -29.96 -27.82
C SER A 390 -5.12 -29.77 -27.03
N ILE A 391 -6.12 -29.08 -27.61
CA ILE A 391 -7.37 -28.80 -26.91
C ILE A 391 -8.18 -30.08 -26.72
N ALA A 392 -8.23 -30.53 -25.48
CA ALA A 392 -9.20 -31.52 -25.03
C ALA A 392 -10.59 -30.89 -24.91
N ALA A 393 -11.63 -31.66 -25.28
CA ALA A 393 -13.04 -31.28 -25.21
C ALA A 393 -13.34 -29.89 -25.83
N PRO A 394 -13.09 -29.68 -27.14
CA PRO A 394 -13.24 -28.37 -27.79
C PRO A 394 -14.65 -27.76 -27.70
N GLU A 395 -15.67 -28.56 -27.38
CA GLU A 395 -17.04 -28.12 -27.09
C GLU A 395 -17.09 -27.05 -25.99
N ARG A 396 -16.20 -27.12 -24.99
CA ARG A 396 -16.13 -26.12 -23.90
C ARG A 396 -15.81 -24.72 -24.40
N VAL A 397 -15.06 -24.62 -25.50
CA VAL A 397 -14.74 -23.32 -26.13
C VAL A 397 -15.98 -22.74 -26.83
N CYS A 398 -16.77 -23.59 -27.48
CA CYS A 398 -18.07 -23.19 -28.05
C CYS A 398 -19.04 -22.71 -26.97
N GLU A 399 -19.14 -23.45 -25.86
CA GLU A 399 -19.92 -23.02 -24.68
C GLU A 399 -19.44 -21.66 -24.15
N LEU A 400 -18.12 -21.44 -24.11
CA LEU A 400 -17.54 -20.19 -23.65
C LEU A 400 -17.88 -19.01 -24.57
N TYR A 401 -17.88 -19.20 -25.90
CA TYR A 401 -18.36 -18.17 -26.84
C TYR A 401 -19.82 -17.82 -26.60
N LYS A 402 -20.67 -18.80 -26.32
CA LYS A 402 -22.09 -18.55 -25.97
C LYS A 402 -22.21 -17.75 -24.68
N CYS A 403 -21.41 -18.08 -23.64
CA CYS A 403 -21.38 -17.31 -22.40
C CYS A 403 -20.89 -15.88 -22.61
N ILE A 404 -19.88 -15.69 -23.47
CA ILE A 404 -19.43 -14.35 -23.87
C ILE A 404 -20.59 -13.63 -24.52
N GLN A 405 -21.23 -14.18 -25.56
CA GLN A 405 -22.33 -13.53 -26.28
C GLN A 405 -23.53 -13.18 -25.39
N GLY A 406 -23.92 -14.09 -24.49
CA GLY A 406 -25.04 -13.88 -23.58
C GLY A 406 -24.77 -12.85 -22.47
N SER A 407 -23.54 -12.32 -22.37
CA SER A 407 -23.20 -11.37 -21.32
C SER A 407 -23.72 -9.95 -21.64
N PRO A 408 -24.32 -9.24 -20.67
CA PRO A 408 -25.03 -7.98 -20.91
C PRO A 408 -24.15 -6.81 -21.40
N ARG A 409 -22.82 -6.94 -21.32
CA ARG A 409 -21.85 -5.87 -21.66
C ARG A 409 -21.12 -6.10 -22.99
N VAL A 410 -21.48 -7.13 -23.76
CA VAL A 410 -20.87 -7.45 -25.06
C VAL A 410 -21.01 -6.30 -26.06
N GLN A 411 -22.04 -5.47 -25.94
CA GLN A 411 -22.27 -4.38 -26.88
C GLN A 411 -21.28 -3.20 -26.72
N GLN A 412 -20.30 -3.27 -25.81
CA GLN A 412 -19.27 -2.24 -25.65
C GLN A 412 -17.99 -2.58 -26.44
N PRO A 413 -17.68 -1.88 -27.56
CA PRO A 413 -16.59 -2.25 -28.47
C PRO A 413 -15.21 -2.30 -27.81
N ARG A 414 -14.94 -1.42 -26.83
CA ARG A 414 -13.66 -1.36 -26.10
C ARG A 414 -13.37 -2.64 -25.32
N ARG A 415 -14.38 -3.37 -24.85
CA ARG A 415 -14.22 -4.56 -23.99
C ARG A 415 -13.92 -5.85 -24.76
N ILE A 416 -14.16 -5.87 -26.06
CA ILE A 416 -13.93 -7.03 -26.95
C ILE A 416 -12.79 -6.76 -27.94
N LEU A 417 -12.22 -5.55 -27.93
CA LEU A 417 -11.10 -5.18 -28.82
C LEU A 417 -9.96 -6.21 -28.79
N HIS A 418 -9.64 -6.75 -27.62
CA HIS A 418 -8.63 -7.79 -27.49
C HIS A 418 -9.00 -9.08 -28.23
N ALA A 419 -10.27 -9.50 -28.16
CA ALA A 419 -10.76 -10.64 -28.94
C ALA A 419 -10.85 -10.36 -30.44
N LYS A 420 -10.91 -9.09 -30.85
CA LYS A 420 -10.86 -8.67 -32.26
C LYS A 420 -9.45 -8.74 -32.87
N THR A 421 -8.41 -8.70 -32.04
CA THR A 421 -7.01 -8.64 -32.51
C THR A 421 -6.20 -9.90 -32.20
N CYS A 422 -6.60 -10.66 -31.18
CA CYS A 422 -5.93 -11.91 -30.79
C CYS A 422 -6.47 -13.14 -31.52
N ALA A 423 -5.65 -14.19 -31.57
CA ALA A 423 -6.02 -15.49 -32.12
C ALA A 423 -6.87 -16.28 -31.12
N PHE A 424 -8.14 -15.92 -30.98
CA PHE A 424 -9.07 -16.52 -30.02
C PHE A 424 -10.13 -17.41 -30.68
N ILE A 425 -10.11 -17.53 -32.00
CA ILE A 425 -11.08 -18.35 -32.72
C ILE A 425 -10.49 -19.74 -32.92
N TYR A 426 -11.09 -20.72 -32.27
CA TYR A 426 -10.77 -22.12 -32.49
C TYR A 426 -11.25 -22.57 -33.87
N ILE A 427 -10.32 -23.08 -34.69
CA ILE A 427 -10.61 -23.72 -35.97
C ILE A 427 -10.49 -25.24 -35.78
N PRO A 428 -11.61 -25.98 -35.84
CA PRO A 428 -11.58 -27.42 -35.73
C PRO A 428 -10.76 -28.08 -36.83
N GLU A 429 -10.20 -29.25 -36.51
CA GLU A 429 -9.53 -30.11 -37.49
C GLU A 429 -10.45 -30.42 -38.69
N GLY A 430 -9.91 -30.23 -39.88
CA GLY A 430 -10.54 -30.55 -41.16
C GLY A 430 -10.01 -31.84 -41.77
N LYS A 431 -10.43 -32.13 -43.02
CA LYS A 431 -9.98 -33.36 -43.72
C LYS A 431 -8.47 -33.37 -44.00
N THR A 432 -7.89 -32.20 -44.20
CA THR A 432 -6.49 -32.01 -44.60
C THR A 432 -5.74 -31.00 -43.73
N SER A 433 -6.43 -30.36 -42.78
CA SER A 433 -5.91 -29.28 -41.95
C SER A 433 -6.04 -29.62 -40.47
N LYS A 434 -4.97 -29.38 -39.72
CA LYS A 434 -4.96 -29.57 -38.27
C LYS A 434 -5.69 -28.44 -37.54
N ALA A 435 -6.14 -28.71 -36.32
CA ALA A 435 -6.81 -27.72 -35.47
C ALA A 435 -5.85 -26.59 -35.06
N LYS A 436 -6.35 -25.35 -35.04
CA LYS A 436 -5.52 -24.16 -34.74
C LYS A 436 -6.34 -23.00 -34.19
N TRP A 437 -5.64 -22.02 -33.65
CA TRP A 437 -6.21 -20.73 -33.28
C TRP A 437 -6.05 -19.74 -34.43
N ALA A 438 -7.12 -19.02 -34.77
CA ALA A 438 -7.16 -18.03 -35.83
C ALA A 438 -7.60 -16.66 -35.31
N LYS A 439 -7.19 -15.62 -36.03
CA LYS A 439 -7.63 -14.24 -35.79
C LYS A 439 -8.96 -13.98 -36.53
N PRO A 440 -9.78 -13.04 -36.05
CA PRO A 440 -11.05 -12.69 -36.70
C PRO A 440 -10.92 -12.34 -38.19
N HIS A 441 -9.88 -11.60 -38.58
CA HIS A 441 -9.68 -11.23 -39.99
C HIS A 441 -9.26 -12.41 -40.88
N GLU A 442 -8.88 -13.56 -40.32
CA GLU A 442 -8.55 -14.79 -41.07
C GLU A 442 -9.79 -15.67 -41.27
N CYS A 443 -10.93 -15.29 -40.69
CA CYS A 443 -12.15 -16.08 -40.64
C CYS A 443 -13.27 -15.43 -41.47
N VAL A 444 -14.21 -16.27 -41.90
CA VAL A 444 -15.47 -15.88 -42.57
C VAL A 444 -16.57 -16.77 -41.98
N TRP A 445 -17.75 -16.21 -41.71
CA TRP A 445 -18.83 -16.97 -41.08
C TRP A 445 -19.44 -18.00 -42.06
N GLU A 446 -20.26 -17.55 -43.02
CA GLU A 446 -20.82 -18.39 -44.09
C GLU A 446 -19.94 -18.28 -45.34
N ALA A 447 -19.31 -19.38 -45.76
CA ALA A 447 -18.40 -19.44 -46.90
C ALA A 447 -18.27 -20.88 -47.46
N PRO A 448 -17.89 -21.04 -48.74
CA PRO A 448 -17.58 -22.36 -49.30
C PRO A 448 -16.38 -22.99 -48.57
N THR A 449 -16.34 -24.32 -48.52
CA THR A 449 -15.23 -25.06 -47.87
C THR A 449 -13.93 -25.03 -48.66
N GLU A 450 -14.00 -24.54 -49.89
CA GLU A 450 -12.96 -24.51 -50.89
C GLU A 450 -12.02 -23.29 -50.77
N LEU A 451 -12.23 -22.37 -49.82
CA LEU A 451 -11.33 -21.23 -49.61
C LEU A 451 -9.93 -21.67 -49.16
N ALA A 452 -8.88 -21.04 -49.69
CA ALA A 452 -7.49 -21.24 -49.29
C ALA A 452 -6.99 -20.17 -48.31
N THR A 453 -7.38 -18.91 -48.48
CA THR A 453 -6.84 -17.78 -47.69
C THR A 453 -7.61 -17.51 -46.40
N LYS A 454 -8.87 -17.95 -46.31
CA LYS A 454 -9.74 -17.75 -45.14
C LYS A 454 -10.31 -19.05 -44.59
N TYR A 455 -10.66 -19.04 -43.31
CA TYR A 455 -11.33 -20.17 -42.64
C TYR A 455 -12.86 -19.99 -42.62
N PRO A 456 -13.62 -20.88 -43.27
CA PRO A 456 -15.08 -20.88 -43.19
C PRO A 456 -15.52 -21.50 -41.85
N LEU A 457 -16.05 -20.68 -40.95
CA LEU A 457 -16.36 -21.07 -39.58
C LEU A 457 -17.60 -21.96 -39.50
N GLU A 458 -18.70 -21.56 -40.13
CA GLU A 458 -19.98 -22.27 -40.04
C GLU A 458 -19.82 -23.74 -40.47
N SER A 459 -19.29 -23.97 -41.67
CA SER A 459 -19.10 -25.32 -42.22
C SER A 459 -18.10 -26.15 -41.40
N SER A 460 -17.07 -25.51 -40.84
CA SER A 460 -16.09 -26.18 -39.98
C SER A 460 -16.72 -26.66 -38.67
N TYR A 461 -17.59 -25.83 -38.07
CA TYR A 461 -18.25 -26.14 -36.81
C TYR A 461 -19.38 -27.16 -37.01
N THR A 462 -20.20 -27.02 -38.05
CA THR A 462 -21.23 -28.01 -38.43
C THR A 462 -20.64 -29.40 -38.60
N ARG A 463 -19.45 -29.50 -39.21
CA ARG A 463 -18.77 -30.78 -39.42
C ARG A 463 -18.26 -31.41 -38.12
N LYS A 464 -17.72 -30.61 -37.20
CA LYS A 464 -17.07 -31.15 -35.97
C LYS A 464 -18.08 -31.38 -34.84
N PHE A 465 -19.02 -30.46 -34.63
CA PHE A 465 -19.84 -30.43 -33.43
C PHE A 465 -21.27 -30.88 -33.72
N ARG A 466 -21.65 -32.05 -33.18
CA ARG A 466 -23.00 -32.64 -33.40
C ARG A 466 -24.16 -31.75 -32.96
N GLN A 467 -23.95 -30.91 -31.95
CA GLN A 467 -24.97 -30.02 -31.40
C GLN A 467 -24.97 -28.63 -32.04
N PHE A 468 -24.12 -28.40 -33.06
CA PHE A 468 -23.94 -27.08 -33.65
C PHE A 468 -25.24 -26.46 -34.15
N GLU A 469 -26.15 -27.22 -34.77
CA GLU A 469 -27.41 -26.67 -35.27
C GLU A 469 -28.25 -25.99 -34.18
N ARG A 470 -28.22 -26.51 -32.95
CA ARG A 470 -28.92 -25.90 -31.82
C ARG A 470 -28.23 -24.62 -31.35
N ASP A 471 -26.90 -24.60 -31.43
CA ASP A 471 -26.05 -23.51 -30.95
C ASP A 471 -25.77 -22.44 -32.02
N ARG A 472 -26.09 -22.74 -33.28
CA ARG A 472 -25.80 -21.92 -34.45
C ARG A 472 -26.28 -20.49 -34.30
N PRO A 473 -27.50 -20.17 -33.81
CA PRO A 473 -27.92 -18.78 -33.66
C PRO A 473 -27.03 -17.98 -32.69
N TYR A 474 -26.63 -18.58 -31.59
CA TYR A 474 -25.79 -17.93 -30.57
C TYR A 474 -24.36 -17.74 -31.05
N LEU A 475 -23.80 -18.75 -31.74
CA LEU A 475 -22.46 -18.67 -32.32
C LEU A 475 -22.41 -17.72 -33.51
N ALA A 476 -23.43 -17.71 -34.37
CA ALA A 476 -23.56 -16.76 -35.46
C ALA A 476 -23.49 -15.33 -34.93
N ASP A 477 -24.30 -15.01 -33.92
CA ASP A 477 -24.32 -13.67 -33.31
C ASP A 477 -22.98 -13.31 -32.65
N PHE A 478 -22.29 -14.27 -32.04
CA PHE A 478 -20.92 -14.06 -31.54
C PHE A 478 -19.92 -13.72 -32.64
N PHE A 479 -19.89 -14.48 -33.73
CA PHE A 479 -18.91 -14.27 -34.79
C PHE A 479 -19.23 -13.04 -35.65
N THR A 480 -20.48 -12.88 -36.08
CA THR A 480 -20.89 -11.81 -37.00
C THR A 480 -21.14 -10.50 -36.26
N THR A 481 -21.93 -10.49 -35.18
CA THR A 481 -22.27 -9.25 -34.47
C THR A 481 -21.15 -8.82 -33.53
N THR A 482 -20.64 -9.74 -32.71
CA THR A 482 -19.68 -9.39 -31.64
C THR A 482 -18.26 -9.24 -32.16
N LEU A 483 -17.75 -10.20 -32.94
CA LEU A 483 -16.41 -10.14 -33.52
C LEU A 483 -16.36 -9.37 -34.86
N ASN A 484 -17.51 -9.06 -35.47
CA ASN A 484 -17.59 -8.38 -36.77
C ASN A 484 -16.91 -9.16 -37.89
N ILE A 485 -17.05 -10.49 -37.88
CA ILE A 485 -16.57 -11.37 -38.94
C ILE A 485 -17.60 -11.34 -40.07
N PRO A 486 -17.19 -10.99 -41.30
CA PRO A 486 -18.11 -10.90 -42.42
C PRO A 486 -18.56 -12.29 -42.91
N ASN A 487 -19.67 -12.31 -43.62
CA ASN A 487 -20.02 -13.42 -44.51
C ASN A 487 -19.19 -13.32 -45.79
N CYS A 488 -19.10 -14.42 -46.54
CA CYS A 488 -18.42 -14.41 -47.83
C CYS A 488 -19.13 -13.45 -48.79
N ASP A 489 -18.36 -12.59 -49.45
CA ASP A 489 -18.81 -11.79 -50.56
C ASP A 489 -18.17 -12.27 -51.86
N TRP A 490 -18.66 -11.75 -52.99
CA TRP A 490 -18.13 -12.11 -54.31
C TRP A 490 -16.67 -11.65 -54.49
N THR A 491 -16.28 -10.53 -53.85
CA THR A 491 -14.92 -9.99 -53.95
C THR A 491 -13.89 -10.94 -53.35
N LEU A 492 -14.22 -11.60 -52.23
CA LEU A 492 -13.37 -12.60 -51.61
C LEU A 492 -13.20 -13.83 -52.52
N ILE A 493 -14.27 -14.30 -53.17
CA ILE A 493 -14.18 -15.46 -54.09
C ILE A 493 -13.29 -15.15 -55.29
N VAL A 494 -13.39 -13.94 -55.84
CA VAL A 494 -12.50 -13.48 -56.92
C VAL A 494 -11.05 -13.50 -56.48
N ARG A 495 -10.75 -12.96 -55.30
CA ARG A 495 -9.39 -12.96 -54.72
C ARG A 495 -8.85 -14.36 -54.47
N GLU A 496 -9.71 -15.31 -54.11
CA GLU A 496 -9.32 -16.70 -53.93
C GLU A 496 -9.00 -17.37 -55.27
N ILE A 497 -9.75 -17.07 -56.33
CA ILE A 497 -9.46 -17.54 -57.70
C ILE A 497 -8.13 -16.94 -58.19
N GLU A 498 -7.88 -15.65 -57.92
CA GLU A 498 -6.59 -15.00 -58.18
C GLU A 498 -5.44 -15.70 -57.46
N GLU A 499 -5.62 -16.05 -56.19
CA GLU A 499 -4.62 -16.75 -55.39
C GLU A 499 -4.36 -18.18 -55.91
N PHE A 500 -5.40 -18.88 -56.35
CA PHE A 500 -5.23 -20.20 -56.97
C PHE A 500 -4.50 -20.13 -58.31
N LYS A 501 -4.71 -19.06 -59.09
CA LYS A 501 -3.98 -18.79 -60.33
C LYS A 501 -2.52 -18.44 -60.05
N SER A 502 -2.24 -17.61 -59.05
CA SER A 502 -0.88 -17.19 -58.70
C SER A 502 -0.04 -18.31 -58.08
N SER A 503 -0.69 -19.30 -57.46
CA SER A 503 -0.05 -20.44 -56.80
C SER A 503 0.10 -21.70 -57.68
N ASP A 504 -0.16 -21.61 -59.00
CA ASP A 504 -0.17 -22.74 -59.95
C ASP A 504 -0.98 -23.95 -59.46
N CYS A 505 -2.13 -23.69 -58.81
CA CYS A 505 -2.97 -24.73 -58.24
C CYS A 505 -3.58 -25.63 -59.34
N THR A 506 -3.33 -26.93 -59.27
CA THR A 506 -3.87 -27.93 -60.23
C THR A 506 -5.20 -28.54 -59.79
N ASP A 507 -5.80 -28.09 -58.69
CA ASP A 507 -7.09 -28.59 -58.18
C ASP A 507 -8.26 -27.91 -58.90
N PHE A 508 -8.43 -28.25 -60.18
CA PHE A 508 -9.49 -27.70 -61.04
C PHE A 508 -10.90 -28.00 -60.52
N ASP A 509 -11.09 -29.07 -59.75
CA ASP A 509 -12.38 -29.39 -59.12
C ASP A 509 -12.73 -28.34 -58.06
N ARG A 510 -11.74 -27.94 -57.25
CA ARG A 510 -11.89 -26.89 -56.25
C ARG A 510 -12.17 -25.52 -56.89
N ILE A 511 -11.43 -25.17 -57.95
CA ILE A 511 -11.64 -23.93 -58.69
C ILE A 511 -13.01 -23.92 -59.38
N SER A 512 -13.43 -25.03 -59.98
CA SER A 512 -14.75 -25.17 -60.63
C SER A 512 -15.91 -24.92 -59.65
N LYS A 513 -15.78 -25.42 -58.40
CA LYS A 513 -16.76 -25.15 -57.35
C LYS A 513 -16.80 -23.68 -56.97
N LEU A 514 -15.65 -23.00 -56.89
CA LEU A 514 -15.61 -21.56 -56.61
C LEU A 514 -16.28 -20.73 -57.71
N TYR A 515 -16.09 -21.08 -59.00
CA TYR A 515 -16.83 -20.42 -60.08
C TYR A 515 -18.34 -20.63 -59.99
N LYS A 516 -18.80 -21.84 -59.62
CA LYS A 516 -20.23 -22.10 -59.40
C LYS A 516 -20.78 -21.25 -58.26
N PHE A 517 -20.07 -21.20 -57.13
CA PHE A 517 -20.44 -20.32 -56.01
C PHE A 517 -20.45 -18.85 -56.40
N LEU A 518 -19.49 -18.40 -57.22
CA LEU A 518 -19.46 -17.04 -57.72
C LEU A 518 -20.68 -16.76 -58.62
N ALA A 519 -20.99 -17.66 -59.57
CA ALA A 519 -22.13 -17.51 -60.47
C ALA A 519 -23.46 -17.43 -59.70
N ASP A 520 -23.65 -18.27 -58.68
CA ASP A 520 -24.83 -18.24 -57.82
C ASP A 520 -24.92 -16.90 -57.04
N MET A 521 -23.79 -16.38 -56.54
CA MET A 521 -23.75 -15.07 -55.88
C MET A 521 -23.97 -13.89 -56.84
N CYS A 522 -23.49 -13.98 -58.09
CA CYS A 522 -23.70 -12.94 -59.12
C CYS A 522 -25.19 -12.72 -59.39
N LEU A 523 -25.93 -13.83 -59.54
CA LEU A 523 -27.38 -13.81 -59.79
C LEU A 523 -28.14 -13.10 -58.66
N ILE A 524 -27.62 -13.20 -57.44
CA ILE A 524 -28.23 -12.60 -56.24
C ILE A 524 -27.81 -11.13 -56.08
N ALA A 525 -26.54 -10.82 -56.30
CA ALA A 525 -25.95 -9.50 -56.04
C ALA A 525 -26.08 -8.51 -57.21
N LYS A 526 -26.44 -8.97 -58.43
CA LYS A 526 -26.57 -8.15 -59.66
C LYS A 526 -25.30 -7.35 -60.02
N VAL A 527 -24.13 -7.94 -59.82
CA VAL A 527 -22.79 -7.33 -60.06
C VAL A 527 -22.14 -7.82 -61.37
N GLU A 528 -22.95 -8.19 -62.35
CA GLU A 528 -22.47 -8.86 -63.57
C GLU A 528 -21.48 -8.02 -64.39
N ASP A 529 -21.69 -6.70 -64.47
CA ASP A 529 -20.83 -5.83 -65.29
C ASP A 529 -19.46 -5.59 -64.66
N GLU A 530 -19.40 -5.40 -63.34
CA GLU A 530 -18.13 -5.27 -62.58
C GLU A 530 -17.31 -6.57 -62.63
N LEU A 531 -17.98 -7.73 -62.55
CA LEU A 531 -17.30 -9.01 -62.62
C LEU A 531 -16.77 -9.34 -64.01
N LYS A 532 -17.48 -8.96 -65.08
CA LYS A 532 -16.96 -9.09 -66.45
C LYS A 532 -15.67 -8.31 -66.61
N GLU A 533 -15.64 -7.05 -66.16
CA GLU A 533 -14.45 -6.20 -66.24
C GLU A 533 -13.27 -6.81 -65.47
N ILE A 534 -13.50 -7.34 -64.27
CA ILE A 534 -12.44 -7.98 -63.47
C ILE A 534 -11.94 -9.29 -64.11
N PHE A 535 -12.84 -10.13 -64.65
CA PHE A 535 -12.45 -11.37 -65.31
C PHE A 535 -11.66 -11.14 -66.60
N GLU A 536 -12.01 -10.10 -67.35
CA GLU A 536 -11.28 -9.68 -68.56
C GLU A 536 -9.91 -9.10 -68.21
N ASN A 537 -9.83 -8.22 -67.20
CA ASN A 537 -8.58 -7.55 -66.82
C ASN A 537 -7.57 -8.48 -66.13
N ASN A 538 -8.05 -9.43 -65.31
CA ASN A 538 -7.19 -10.31 -64.52
C ASN A 538 -7.06 -11.74 -65.13
N GLU A 539 -7.67 -11.96 -66.30
CA GLU A 539 -7.68 -13.24 -67.03
C GLU A 539 -8.04 -14.43 -66.13
N LEU A 540 -9.14 -14.30 -65.38
CA LEU A 540 -9.48 -15.23 -64.28
C LEU A 540 -10.15 -16.52 -64.74
N ILE A 541 -9.90 -17.00 -65.97
CA ILE A 541 -10.41 -18.29 -66.48
C ILE A 541 -9.30 -19.32 -66.35
N CYS A 542 -9.38 -20.16 -65.31
CA CYS A 542 -8.41 -21.21 -65.06
C CYS A 542 -8.85 -22.52 -65.75
N GLY A 543 -7.95 -23.18 -66.49
CA GLY A 543 -8.20 -24.53 -67.04
C GLY A 543 -8.15 -24.67 -68.56
N PHE A 544 -7.96 -23.59 -69.31
CA PHE A 544 -7.50 -23.70 -70.70
C PHE A 544 -5.99 -23.60 -70.70
N ALA A 545 -5.32 -24.75 -70.84
CA ALA A 545 -3.93 -24.73 -71.28
C ALA A 545 -3.88 -23.90 -72.56
N ASN A 546 -3.05 -22.86 -72.59
CA ASN A 546 -2.67 -22.18 -73.82
C ASN A 546 -2.14 -23.25 -74.78
N GLY A 547 -3.00 -23.68 -75.70
CA GLY A 547 -2.57 -24.31 -76.93
C GLY A 547 -1.62 -23.32 -77.57
N SER A 548 -0.35 -23.71 -77.66
CA SER A 548 0.65 -22.96 -78.41
C SER A 548 0.13 -22.74 -79.83
N PRO A 549 0.37 -21.56 -80.44
CA PRO A 549 -0.01 -21.30 -81.82
C PRO A 549 0.63 -22.27 -82.81
#